data_AF-A0A2P5WEX4-F1
#
_entry.id   AF-A0A2P5WEX4-F1
#
_cell.length_a   1.000
_cell.length_b   1.000
_cell.length_c   1.000
_cell.angle_alpha   90.00
_cell.angle_beta   90.00
_cell.angle_gamma   90.00
#
_symmetry.space_group_name_H-M   'P 1'
#
loop_
_entity.id
_entity.type
_entity.pdbx_description
1 polymer ?
#
loop_
_entity_poly.entity_id
_entity_poly.type
_entity_poly.pdbx_seq_one_letter_code
_entity_poly.pdbx_strand_id
1 'polypeptide(L)'
;MIKLCYSCTIFKVVDVHPSIGELERLKVLNSRGCKSLGTLPIKIRMESVETFILSGCLKLLKFPEINSKMEGLLEHYLAETGIQELPSSIRNLEKLVLLNLKDCSTLASLPGSIGTNSKKNS
;
A
#
# COMPACT_ATOMS: atom_id res chain seq x y z
N MET A 1 -11.01 7.68 -9.09
CA MET A 1 -9.63 7.85 -8.56
C MET A 1 -9.72 8.72 -7.32
N ILE A 2 -9.09 8.34 -6.21
CA ILE A 2 -8.97 9.20 -5.02
C ILE A 2 -7.50 9.57 -4.83
N LYS A 3 -7.24 10.87 -4.66
CA LYS A 3 -5.97 11.40 -4.17
C LYS A 3 -6.15 11.74 -2.70
N LEU A 4 -5.29 11.26 -1.80
CA LEU A 4 -5.42 11.53 -0.36
C LEU A 4 -4.54 12.68 0.13
N CYS A 5 -3.68 13.22 -0.74
CA CYS A 5 -2.70 14.22 -0.36
C CYS A 5 -3.00 15.56 -1.05
N TYR A 6 -3.60 16.51 -0.29
CA TYR A 6 -3.90 17.88 -0.75
C TYR A 6 -3.10 18.97 0.00
N SER A 7 -2.48 18.63 1.15
CA SER A 7 -1.56 19.50 1.88
C SER A 7 -0.71 18.64 2.83
N CYS A 8 0.53 18.35 2.44
CA CYS A 8 1.43 17.49 3.19
C CYS A 8 2.35 18.38 4.04
N THR A 9 2.06 18.53 5.33
CA THR A 9 3.01 19.15 6.25
C THR A 9 4.00 18.08 6.73
N ILE A 10 5.30 18.35 6.63
CA ILE A 10 6.35 17.35 6.84
C ILE A 10 6.38 16.84 8.30
N PHE A 11 5.87 17.64 9.24
CA PHE A 11 5.98 17.38 10.67
C PHE A 11 4.85 16.52 11.24
N LYS A 12 3.61 16.68 10.76
CA LYS A 12 2.47 15.93 11.32
C LYS A 12 2.32 14.58 10.64
N VAL A 13 1.90 13.55 11.38
CA VAL A 13 1.45 12.28 10.81
C VAL A 13 -0.02 12.41 10.44
N VAL A 14 -0.39 11.90 9.28
CA VAL A 14 -1.78 11.82 8.83
C VAL A 14 -2.19 10.36 8.78
N ASP A 15 -3.31 10.08 9.44
CA ASP A 15 -3.98 8.79 9.40
C ASP A 15 -5.14 8.86 8.42
N VAL A 16 -5.30 7.78 7.66
CA VAL A 16 -6.38 7.67 6.68
C VAL A 16 -7.64 7.19 7.39
N HIS A 17 -8.75 7.90 7.18
CA HIS A 17 -10.03 7.54 7.79
C HIS A 17 -10.46 6.12 7.39
N PRO A 18 -10.97 5.28 8.34
CA PRO A 18 -11.34 3.89 8.08
C PRO A 18 -12.25 3.66 6.88
N SER A 19 -13.20 4.57 6.62
CA SER A 19 -14.14 4.47 5.49
C SER A 19 -13.46 4.38 4.13
N ILE A 20 -12.24 4.91 3.96
CA ILE A 20 -11.47 4.76 2.72
C ILE A 20 -11.14 3.28 2.48
N GLY A 21 -10.93 2.53 3.57
CA GLY A 21 -10.74 1.08 3.64
C GLY A 21 -11.85 0.25 3.00
N GLU A 22 -13.04 0.81 2.82
CA GLU A 22 -14.28 0.11 2.46
C GLU A 22 -14.84 0.56 1.10
N LEU A 23 -14.07 1.33 0.32
CA LEU A 23 -14.55 1.87 -0.95
C LEU A 23 -14.56 0.79 -2.05
N GLU A 24 -15.68 0.07 -2.15
CA GLU A 24 -15.86 -1.08 -3.04
C GLU A 24 -15.76 -0.74 -4.53
N ARG A 25 -16.00 0.51 -4.94
CA ARG A 25 -15.99 0.96 -6.34
C ARG A 25 -14.72 1.72 -6.71
N LEU A 26 -13.79 1.88 -5.77
CA LEU A 26 -12.56 2.63 -6.03
C LEU A 26 -11.64 1.80 -6.93
N LYS A 27 -11.22 2.40 -8.06
CA LYS A 27 -10.28 1.78 -9.01
C LYS A 27 -8.82 2.12 -8.73
N VAL A 28 -8.57 3.36 -8.30
CA VAL A 28 -7.21 3.87 -8.07
C VAL A 28 -7.18 4.70 -6.79
N LEU A 29 -6.27 4.36 -5.89
CA LEU A 29 -5.89 5.15 -4.72
C LEU A 29 -4.46 5.66 -4.90
N ASN A 30 -4.29 6.97 -4.83
CA ASN A 30 -2.99 7.61 -5.02
C ASN A 30 -2.65 8.55 -3.85
N SER A 31 -1.58 8.21 -3.13
CA SER A 31 -0.97 9.01 -2.06
C SER A 31 0.51 9.26 -2.32
N ARG A 32 0.97 9.18 -3.58
CA ARG A 32 2.39 9.36 -3.92
C ARG A 32 2.95 10.66 -3.31
N GLY A 33 4.09 10.53 -2.65
CA GLY A 33 4.83 11.64 -2.03
C GLY A 33 4.21 12.16 -0.74
N CYS A 34 3.20 11.49 -0.17
CA CYS A 34 2.62 11.87 1.11
C CYS A 34 3.56 11.48 2.26
N LYS A 35 4.62 12.26 2.48
CA LYS A 35 5.64 12.01 3.51
C LYS A 35 5.08 11.96 4.93
N SER A 36 3.91 12.56 5.16
CA SER A 36 3.19 12.54 6.44
C SER A 36 2.31 11.30 6.65
N LEU A 37 2.02 10.51 5.62
CA LEU A 37 1.13 9.35 5.74
C LEU A 37 1.74 8.35 6.72
N GLY A 38 1.09 8.14 7.86
CA GLY A 38 1.57 7.22 8.90
C GLY A 38 0.87 5.89 8.86
N THR A 39 -0.46 5.92 8.95
CA THR A 39 -1.26 4.71 9.02
C THR A 39 -2.38 4.68 7.98
N LEU A 40 -2.61 3.48 7.46
CA LEU A 40 -3.83 3.10 6.75
C LEU A 40 -4.78 2.41 7.74
N PRO A 41 -6.08 2.32 7.44
CA PRO A 41 -7.02 1.57 8.26
C PRO A 41 -6.51 0.16 8.53
N ILE A 42 -6.58 -0.33 9.78
CA ILE A 42 -5.98 -1.62 10.21
C ILE A 42 -6.37 -2.77 9.28
N LYS A 43 -7.60 -2.74 8.76
CA LYS A 43 -8.12 -3.68 7.76
C LYS A 43 -8.67 -2.92 6.57
N ILE A 44 -8.42 -3.46 5.38
CA ILE A 44 -8.99 -2.95 4.12
C ILE A 44 -9.76 -4.03 3.37
N ARG A 45 -10.83 -3.60 2.69
CA ARG A 45 -11.65 -4.37 1.75
C ARG A 45 -11.99 -3.46 0.56
N MET A 46 -11.16 -3.50 -0.46
CA MET A 46 -11.34 -2.72 -1.69
C MET A 46 -11.28 -3.64 -2.92
N GLU A 47 -12.35 -4.39 -3.16
CA GLU A 47 -12.35 -5.48 -4.16
C GLU A 47 -12.13 -4.98 -5.60
N SER A 48 -12.58 -3.77 -5.94
CA SER A 48 -12.44 -3.21 -7.29
C SER A 48 -11.13 -2.45 -7.53
N VAL A 49 -10.28 -2.28 -6.52
CA VAL A 49 -9.07 -1.44 -6.69
C VAL A 49 -8.07 -2.16 -7.56
N GLU A 50 -7.56 -1.46 -8.57
CA GLU A 50 -6.63 -1.98 -9.57
C GLU A 50 -5.21 -1.45 -9.33
N THR A 51 -5.09 -0.22 -8.82
CA THR A 51 -3.81 0.42 -8.57
C THR A 51 -3.75 1.09 -7.20
N PHE A 52 -2.73 0.74 -6.42
CA PHE A 52 -2.35 1.38 -5.16
C PHE A 52 -1.01 2.08 -5.31
N ILE A 53 -0.99 3.41 -5.16
CA ILE A 53 0.23 4.22 -5.27
C ILE A 53 0.53 4.90 -3.94
N LEU A 54 1.49 4.36 -3.19
CA LEU A 54 1.94 4.89 -1.89
C LEU A 54 3.42 5.28 -1.91
N SER A 55 4.06 5.31 -3.09
CA SER A 55 5.48 5.63 -3.18
C SER A 55 5.84 6.98 -2.55
N GLY A 56 6.96 7.05 -1.83
CA GLY A 56 7.42 8.27 -1.14
C GLY A 56 6.67 8.58 0.17
N CYS A 57 5.86 7.65 0.68
CA CYS A 57 5.22 7.77 2.00
C CYS A 57 6.19 7.32 3.11
N LEU A 58 7.15 8.18 3.45
CA LEU A 58 8.27 7.85 4.34
C LEU A 58 7.84 7.43 5.76
N LYS A 59 6.72 7.95 6.26
CA LYS A 59 6.20 7.60 7.59
C LYS A 59 5.26 6.38 7.60
N LEU A 60 5.00 5.78 6.45
CA LEU A 60 4.18 4.57 6.37
C LEU A 60 5.03 3.37 6.80
N LEU A 61 4.89 2.95 8.06
CA LEU A 61 5.74 1.92 8.65
C LEU A 61 5.19 0.50 8.48
N LYS A 62 3.87 0.37 8.28
CA LYS A 62 3.17 -0.91 8.13
C LYS A 62 2.09 -0.81 7.06
N PHE A 63 1.88 -1.91 6.33
CA PHE A 63 0.76 -2.06 5.41
C PHE A 63 -0.40 -2.79 6.12
N PRO A 64 -1.68 -2.42 5.88
CA PRO A 64 -2.82 -2.96 6.60
C PRO A 64 -3.15 -4.40 6.21
N GLU A 65 -3.82 -5.12 7.10
CA GLU A 65 -4.31 -6.47 6.83
C GLU A 65 -5.42 -6.46 5.76
N ILE A 66 -5.39 -7.43 4.86
CA ILE A 66 -6.34 -7.59 3.76
C ILE A 66 -7.41 -8.60 4.19
N ASN A 67 -8.63 -8.12 4.46
CA ASN A 67 -9.70 -8.89 5.11
C ASN A 67 -10.53 -9.74 4.13
N SER A 68 -10.35 -9.55 2.82
CA SER A 68 -10.95 -10.37 1.74
C SER A 68 -10.01 -10.42 0.53
N LYS A 69 -10.25 -11.31 -0.44
CA LYS A 69 -9.44 -11.33 -1.68
C LYS A 69 -9.63 -10.01 -2.43
N MET A 70 -8.59 -9.18 -2.49
CA MET A 70 -8.57 -7.97 -3.32
C MET A 70 -8.23 -8.36 -4.76
N GLU A 71 -9.15 -9.09 -5.40
CA GLU A 71 -8.93 -9.70 -6.71
C GLU A 71 -8.78 -8.69 -7.85
N GLY A 72 -9.12 -7.42 -7.62
CA GLY A 72 -8.91 -6.36 -8.59
C GLY A 72 -7.47 -5.84 -8.65
N LEU A 73 -6.66 -6.02 -7.60
CA LEU A 73 -5.40 -5.27 -7.47
C LEU A 73 -4.31 -5.86 -8.36
N LEU A 74 -3.89 -5.07 -9.35
CA LEU A 74 -2.87 -5.45 -10.35
C LEU A 74 -1.52 -4.82 -10.04
N GLU A 75 -1.52 -3.57 -9.58
CA GLU A 75 -0.29 -2.79 -9.39
C GLU A 75 -0.24 -2.14 -8.01
N HIS A 76 0.86 -2.40 -7.29
CA HIS A 76 1.08 -1.85 -5.97
C HIS A 76 2.47 -1.21 -5.89
N TYR A 77 2.49 0.11 -5.71
CA TYR A 77 3.71 0.91 -5.63
C TYR A 77 3.97 1.36 -4.20
N LEU A 78 4.96 0.75 -3.58
CA LEU A 78 5.42 1.00 -2.21
C LEU A 78 6.85 1.57 -2.17
N ALA A 79 7.43 1.93 -3.31
CA ALA A 79 8.80 2.44 -3.37
C ALA A 79 9.05 3.64 -2.45
N GLU A 80 10.23 3.76 -1.86
CA GLU A 80 10.60 4.87 -0.97
C GLU A 80 9.61 5.04 0.21
N THR A 81 9.16 3.93 0.82
CA THR A 81 8.35 3.95 2.05
C THR A 81 9.16 3.47 3.25
N GLY A 82 8.71 3.81 4.46
CA GLY A 82 9.31 3.34 5.71
C GLY A 82 8.84 1.95 6.15
N ILE A 83 8.24 1.17 5.25
CA ILE A 83 7.62 -0.11 5.59
C ILE A 83 8.69 -1.07 6.12
N GLN A 84 8.41 -1.68 7.27
CA GLN A 84 9.30 -2.64 7.94
C GLN A 84 8.90 -4.08 7.67
N GLU A 85 7.59 -4.33 7.52
CA GLU A 85 6.99 -5.63 7.30
C GLU A 85 5.75 -5.52 6.40
N LEU A 86 5.50 -6.55 5.60
CA LEU A 86 4.22 -6.73 4.90
C LEU A 86 3.37 -7.75 5.65
N PRO A 87 2.05 -7.54 5.75
CA PRO A 87 1.16 -8.48 6.42
C PRO A 87 1.13 -9.82 5.68
N SER A 88 0.91 -10.91 6.42
CA SER A 88 0.79 -12.25 5.81
C SER A 88 -0.34 -12.33 4.78
N SER A 89 -1.38 -11.50 4.96
CA SER A 89 -2.52 -11.36 4.05
C SER A 89 -2.17 -10.71 2.71
N ILE A 90 -0.94 -10.23 2.49
CA ILE A 90 -0.48 -9.80 1.15
C ILE A 90 -0.59 -10.92 0.11
N ARG A 91 -0.59 -12.19 0.55
CA ARG A 91 -0.86 -13.37 -0.29
C ARG A 91 -2.27 -13.39 -0.88
N ASN A 92 -3.21 -12.61 -0.33
CA ASN A 92 -4.58 -12.48 -0.82
C ASN A 92 -4.66 -11.57 -2.06
N LEU A 93 -3.55 -10.97 -2.48
CA LEU A 93 -3.42 -10.19 -3.72
C LEU A 93 -3.12 -11.12 -4.91
N GLU A 94 -4.02 -12.06 -5.21
CA GLU A 94 -3.76 -13.17 -6.15
C GLU A 94 -3.52 -12.71 -7.60
N LYS A 95 -4.07 -11.56 -8.01
CA LYS A 95 -3.91 -11.01 -9.37
C LYS A 95 -2.80 -9.95 -9.47
N LEU A 96 -1.99 -9.78 -8.42
CA LEU A 96 -0.94 -8.77 -8.40
C LEU A 96 0.12 -9.08 -9.47
N VAL A 97 0.27 -8.16 -10.42
CA VAL A 97 1.25 -8.24 -11.51
C VAL A 97 2.53 -7.52 -11.13
N LEU A 98 2.40 -6.40 -10.41
CA LEU A 98 3.52 -5.54 -10.06
C LEU A 98 3.46 -5.16 -8.57
N LEU A 99 4.55 -5.49 -7.86
CA LEU A 99 4.83 -4.99 -6.53
C LEU A 99 6.16 -4.24 -6.56
N ASN A 100 6.10 -2.91 -6.50
CA ASN A 100 7.31 -2.09 -6.49
C ASN A 100 7.71 -1.74 -5.06
N LEU A 101 8.82 -2.32 -4.61
CA LEU A 101 9.44 -2.10 -3.29
C LEU A 101 10.83 -1.44 -3.39
N LYS A 102 11.10 -0.75 -4.50
CA LYS A 102 12.38 -0.07 -4.71
C LYS A 102 12.65 0.93 -3.57
N ASP A 103 13.89 0.98 -3.10
CA ASP A 103 14.31 1.91 -2.03
C ASP A 103 13.54 1.77 -0.70
N CYS A 104 12.92 0.60 -0.44
CA CYS A 104 12.37 0.24 0.88
C CYS A 104 13.48 -0.33 1.79
N SER A 105 14.38 0.52 2.26
CA SER A 105 15.58 0.11 3.00
C SER A 105 15.30 -0.51 4.38
N THR A 106 14.11 -0.27 4.95
CA THR A 106 13.69 -0.77 6.27
C THR A 106 13.00 -2.12 6.24
N LEU A 107 12.65 -2.63 5.04
CA LEU A 107 11.88 -3.86 4.88
C LEU A 107 12.76 -5.09 5.21
N ALA A 108 12.47 -5.75 6.32
CA ALA A 108 13.31 -6.85 6.82
C ALA A 108 13.23 -8.11 5.96
N SER A 109 12.03 -8.49 5.54
CA SER A 109 11.79 -9.69 4.73
C SER A 109 10.50 -9.58 3.94
N LEU A 110 10.36 -10.43 2.92
CA LEU A 110 9.10 -10.65 2.22
C LEU A 110 8.40 -11.88 2.80
N PRO A 111 7.07 -11.88 2.95
CA PRO A 111 6.34 -13.10 3.28
C PRO A 111 6.54 -14.14 2.18
N GLY A 112 6.80 -15.40 2.56
CA GLY A 112 7.33 -16.46 1.71
C GLY A 112 6.46 -16.95 0.54
N SER A 113 5.34 -16.28 0.26
CA SER A 113 4.35 -16.65 -0.77
C SER A 113 3.99 -15.52 -1.74
N ILE A 114 4.71 -14.38 -1.72
CA ILE A 114 4.58 -13.40 -2.81
C ILE A 114 5.08 -14.06 -4.09
N GLY A 115 4.15 -14.32 -5.01
CA GLY A 115 4.44 -14.91 -6.32
C GLY A 115 5.62 -14.20 -7.00
N THR A 116 6.55 -14.99 -7.52
CA THR A 116 7.89 -14.63 -8.01
C THR A 116 7.93 -13.69 -9.24
N ASN A 117 6.82 -13.02 -9.57
CA ASN A 117 6.79 -11.95 -10.59
C ASN A 117 7.04 -10.55 -10.00
N SER A 118 7.10 -10.45 -8.67
CA SER A 118 7.52 -9.22 -7.99
C SER A 118 9.02 -9.03 -8.18
N LYS A 119 9.42 -8.35 -9.26
CA LYS A 119 10.78 -7.86 -9.39
C LYS A 119 11.03 -6.95 -8.17
N LYS A 120 11.85 -7.42 -7.25
CA LYS A 120 12.51 -6.56 -6.29
C LYS A 120 13.51 -5.77 -7.11
N ASN A 121 13.08 -4.66 -7.71
CA ASN A 121 14.00 -3.76 -8.39
C ASN A 121 14.84 -3.15 -7.26
N SER A 122 16.02 -3.71 -7.01
CA SER A 122 17.08 -3.01 -6.30
C SER A 122 17.44 -1.72 -7.01
#